data_AF-A0A2D6CXN0-F1
#
_entry.id   AF-A0A2D6CXN0-F1
#
_cell.length_a   1.000
_cell.length_b   1.000
_cell.length_c   1.000
_cell.angle_alpha   90.00
_cell.angle_beta   90.00
_cell.angle_gamma   90.00
#
_symmetry.space_group_name_H-M   'P 1'
#
loop_
_entity.id
_entity.type
_entity.pdbx_description
1 polymer ?
#
loop_
_entity_poly.entity_id
_entity_poly.type
_entity_poly.pdbx_seq_one_letter_code
_entity_poly.pdbx_strand_id
1 'polypeptide(L)'
;MGIPVRFFHYLLMALLTVATVISIQAVGVVLVSAMLIIPAAAAYLLTDRLPLMIALSALFGVLSGVLGAFVSFLGPSLPTGPFMVVAGATLFTAAYVFSPRYGVLVRFVRRVRKRRRVAIENILKSIYHALERAESGAARIDDIADARAETPDVVRRHLRPALRRGFVTVEGEAVRLTDTGETRAERVVRNHRLWELYLTKEAEIASDHVHEDAEEIEHVLGEDIVRQLERQLDYPDTDPHGRRIPGVQTSSAGEGSA
;
A
#
# COMPACT_ATOMS: atom_id res chain seq x y z
N MET A 1 15.28 -26.84 28.28
CA MET A 1 16.75 -27.04 28.23
C MET A 1 17.38 -25.77 27.67
N GLY A 2 18.05 -24.99 28.52
CA GLY A 2 18.70 -23.73 28.13
C GLY A 2 20.02 -24.02 27.44
N ILE A 3 20.11 -23.72 26.15
CA ILE A 3 21.35 -23.82 25.38
C ILE A 3 22.32 -22.75 25.92
N PRO A 4 23.60 -23.06 26.20
CA PRO A 4 24.56 -22.08 26.73
C PRO A 4 24.93 -21.03 25.66
N VAL A 5 24.09 -20.00 25.51
CA VAL A 5 24.17 -18.98 24.46
C VAL A 5 25.56 -18.33 24.37
N ARG A 6 26.19 -18.05 25.53
CA ARG A 6 27.52 -17.44 25.58
C ARG A 6 28.59 -18.30 24.90
N PHE A 7 28.54 -19.62 25.10
CA PHE A 7 29.48 -20.54 24.48
C PHE A 7 29.33 -20.54 22.96
N PHE A 8 28.11 -20.67 22.45
CA PHE A 8 27.84 -20.65 21.01
C PHE A 8 28.19 -19.32 20.36
N HIS A 9 27.96 -18.20 21.05
CA HIS A 9 28.33 -16.88 20.56
C HIS A 9 29.85 -16.78 20.32
N TYR A 10 30.67 -17.11 21.33
CA TYR A 10 32.13 -17.05 21.17
C TYR A 10 32.66 -18.10 20.19
N LEU A 11 32.09 -19.30 20.19
CA LEU A 11 32.45 -20.35 19.24
C LEU A 11 32.20 -19.91 17.79
N LEU A 12 31.01 -19.37 17.50
CA LEU A 12 30.66 -18.89 16.16
C LEU A 12 31.53 -17.70 15.76
N MET A 13 31.79 -16.75 16.67
CA MET A 13 32.68 -15.61 16.40
C MET A 13 34.11 -16.06 16.10
N ALA A 14 34.64 -17.03 16.84
CA ALA A 14 35.96 -17.59 16.59
C ALA A 14 36.04 -18.31 15.23
N LEU A 15 35.05 -19.17 14.95
CA LEU A 15 34.96 -19.88 13.66
C LEU A 15 34.86 -18.91 12.48
N LEU A 16 34.02 -17.88 12.59
CA LEU A 16 33.87 -16.85 11.57
C LEU A 16 35.19 -16.09 11.36
N THR A 17 35.85 -15.69 12.43
CA THR A 17 37.11 -14.93 12.35
C THR A 17 38.20 -15.77 11.69
N VAL A 18 38.39 -17.02 12.12
CA VAL A 18 39.38 -17.93 11.52
C VAL A 18 39.06 -18.17 10.03
N ALA A 19 37.80 -18.45 9.70
CA ALA A 19 37.38 -18.66 8.32
C ALA A 19 37.64 -17.44 7.43
N THR A 20 37.34 -16.23 7.91
CA THR A 20 37.57 -15.00 7.14
C THR A 20 39.06 -14.73 6.92
N VAL A 21 39.91 -14.86 7.95
CA VAL A 21 41.37 -14.63 7.83
C VAL A 21 42.02 -15.59 6.83
N ILE A 22 41.69 -16.89 6.90
CA ILE A 22 42.21 -17.90 5.96
C ILE A 22 41.76 -17.58 4.52
N SER A 23 40.50 -17.19 4.36
CA SER A 23 39.93 -16.92 3.04
C SER A 23 40.50 -15.66 2.39
N ILE A 24 40.82 -14.62 3.18
CA ILE A 24 41.36 -13.33 2.68
C ILE A 24 42.69 -13.54 1.95
N GLN A 25 43.56 -14.42 2.46
CA GLN A 25 44.84 -14.72 1.83
C GLN A 25 44.70 -15.55 0.56
N ALA A 26 43.67 -16.41 0.49
CA ALA A 26 43.48 -17.33 -0.63
C ALA A 26 42.86 -16.66 -1.86
N VAL A 27 41.82 -15.82 -1.67
CA VAL A 27 41.02 -15.28 -2.78
C VAL A 27 40.93 -13.75 -2.79
N GLY A 28 41.40 -13.09 -1.74
CA GLY A 28 41.39 -11.64 -1.61
C GLY A 28 40.20 -11.13 -0.79
N VAL A 29 40.44 -10.01 -0.08
CA VAL A 29 39.50 -9.45 0.91
C VAL A 29 38.13 -9.11 0.33
N VAL A 30 38.09 -8.55 -0.88
CA VAL A 30 36.83 -8.07 -1.49
C VAL A 30 35.86 -9.23 -1.75
N LEU A 31 36.36 -10.36 -2.26
CA LEU A 31 35.50 -11.52 -2.52
C LEU A 31 34.98 -12.12 -1.22
N VAL A 32 35.84 -12.23 -0.19
CA VAL A 32 35.45 -12.80 1.10
C VAL A 32 34.36 -11.97 1.76
N SER A 33 34.55 -10.65 1.86
CA SER A 33 33.54 -9.76 2.42
C SER A 33 32.23 -9.81 1.62
N ALA A 34 32.31 -9.87 0.28
CA ALA A 34 31.13 -9.98 -0.57
C ALA A 34 30.37 -11.30 -0.37
N MET A 35 31.05 -12.44 -0.35
CA MET A 35 30.42 -13.76 -0.19
C MET A 35 29.91 -14.01 1.23
N LEU A 36 30.47 -13.32 2.23
CA LEU A 36 29.96 -13.34 3.59
C LEU A 36 28.66 -12.53 3.73
N ILE A 37 28.59 -11.36 3.08
CA ILE A 37 27.53 -10.37 3.31
C ILE A 37 26.38 -10.53 2.31
N ILE A 38 26.68 -10.59 1.01
CA ILE A 38 25.70 -10.45 -0.07
C ILE A 38 24.64 -11.56 -0.07
N PRO A 39 24.99 -12.86 0.00
CA PRO A 39 23.98 -13.93 -0.04
C PRO A 39 23.07 -13.90 1.20
N ALA A 40 23.64 -13.62 2.37
CA ALA A 40 22.91 -13.50 3.63
C ALA A 40 21.94 -12.30 3.60
N ALA A 41 22.42 -11.14 3.14
CA ALA A 41 21.59 -9.94 3.00
C ALA A 41 20.49 -10.13 1.93
N ALA A 42 20.79 -10.79 0.82
CA ALA A 42 19.79 -11.10 -0.23
C ALA A 42 18.69 -12.03 0.29
N ALA A 43 19.06 -13.08 1.04
CA ALA A 43 18.09 -14.00 1.65
C ALA A 43 17.21 -13.32 2.70
N TYR A 44 17.80 -12.45 3.54
CA TYR A 44 17.08 -11.67 4.53
C TYR A 44 16.01 -10.75 3.92
N LEU A 45 16.27 -10.20 2.73
CA LEU A 45 15.27 -9.37 2.01
C LEU A 45 14.05 -10.17 1.55
N LEU A 46 14.16 -11.50 1.40
CA LEU A 46 13.10 -12.35 0.86
C LEU A 46 12.29 -13.07 1.95
N THR A 47 12.88 -13.35 3.12
CA THR A 47 12.20 -14.10 4.18
C THR A 47 12.64 -13.71 5.58
N ASP A 48 11.72 -13.82 6.53
CA ASP A 48 12.00 -13.67 7.97
C ASP A 48 12.15 -15.03 8.69
N ARG A 49 11.98 -16.16 7.97
CA ARG A 49 12.10 -17.50 8.55
C ARG A 49 13.54 -17.99 8.51
N LEU A 50 14.15 -18.20 9.69
CA LEU A 50 15.56 -18.55 9.84
C LEU A 50 16.01 -19.78 9.02
N PRO A 51 15.28 -20.92 8.98
CA PRO A 51 15.69 -22.06 8.17
C PRO A 51 15.71 -21.75 6.67
N LEU A 52 14.72 -20.98 6.21
CA LEU A 52 14.59 -20.61 4.80
C LEU A 52 15.63 -19.55 4.41
N MET A 53 15.98 -18.66 5.34
CA MET A 53 17.06 -17.69 5.16
C MET A 53 18.41 -18.38 4.98
N ILE A 54 18.73 -19.39 5.81
CA ILE A 54 19.97 -20.17 5.67
C ILE A 54 20.02 -20.87 4.32
N ALA A 55 18.93 -21.56 3.93
CA ALA A 55 18.85 -22.26 2.66
C ALA A 55 18.99 -21.32 1.45
N LEU A 56 18.30 -20.17 1.46
CA LEU A 56 18.41 -19.16 0.41
C LEU A 56 19.81 -18.52 0.37
N SER A 57 20.43 -18.27 1.52
CA SER A 57 21.79 -17.70 1.58
C SER A 57 22.80 -18.64 0.95
N ALA A 58 22.71 -19.94 1.29
CA ALA A 58 23.56 -20.96 0.68
C ALA A 58 23.32 -21.05 -0.84
N LEU A 59 22.05 -21.06 -1.26
CA LEU A 59 21.67 -21.09 -2.67
C LEU A 59 22.22 -19.88 -3.44
N PHE A 60 22.05 -18.66 -2.94
CA PHE A 60 22.57 -17.45 -3.59
C PHE A 60 24.10 -17.40 -3.59
N GLY A 61 24.75 -17.91 -2.55
CA GLY A 61 26.21 -18.06 -2.52
C GLY A 61 26.70 -18.99 -3.64
N VAL A 62 26.09 -20.17 -3.76
CA VAL A 62 26.40 -21.11 -4.85
C VAL A 62 26.08 -20.50 -6.22
N LEU A 63 24.91 -19.89 -6.38
CA LEU A 63 24.47 -19.33 -7.66
C LEU A 63 25.37 -18.18 -8.12
N SER A 64 25.71 -17.25 -7.23
CA SER A 64 26.64 -16.14 -7.52
C SER A 64 28.03 -16.65 -7.87
N GLY A 65 28.52 -17.68 -7.17
CA GLY A 65 29.81 -18.28 -7.46
C GLY A 65 29.85 -18.99 -8.82
N VAL A 66 28.84 -19.81 -9.12
CA VAL A 66 28.72 -20.52 -10.40
C VAL A 66 28.54 -19.54 -11.55
N LEU A 67 27.65 -18.55 -11.43
CA LEU A 67 27.43 -17.55 -12.47
C LEU A 67 28.68 -16.69 -12.70
N GLY A 68 29.35 -16.25 -11.63
CA GLY A 68 30.58 -15.46 -11.73
C GLY A 68 31.73 -16.24 -12.38
N ALA A 69 31.91 -17.51 -12.00
CA ALA A 69 32.91 -18.38 -12.61
C ALA A 69 32.59 -18.69 -14.08
N PHE A 70 31.32 -18.93 -14.41
CA PHE A 70 30.87 -19.15 -15.77
C PHE A 70 31.13 -17.92 -16.66
N VAL A 71 30.76 -16.72 -16.20
CA VAL A 71 31.05 -15.47 -16.94
C VAL A 71 32.55 -15.26 -17.11
N SER A 72 33.35 -15.58 -16.09
CA SER A 72 34.81 -15.50 -16.15
C SER A 72 35.40 -16.45 -17.20
N PHE A 73 34.77 -17.59 -17.46
CA PHE A 73 35.20 -18.55 -18.50
C PHE A 73 34.93 -18.05 -19.92
N LEU A 74 33.93 -17.19 -20.12
CA LEU A 74 33.54 -16.70 -21.45
C LEU A 74 34.49 -15.64 -22.02
N GLY A 75 35.27 -14.95 -21.18
CA GLY A 75 36.16 -13.87 -21.62
C GLY A 75 37.65 -14.24 -21.47
N PRO A 76 38.52 -13.82 -22.42
CA PRO A 76 39.95 -14.02 -22.26
C PRO A 76 40.47 -13.22 -21.06
N SER A 77 41.19 -13.89 -20.15
CA SER A 77 41.90 -13.29 -19.00
C SER A 77 41.05 -12.55 -17.95
N LEU A 78 39.78 -12.92 -17.78
CA LEU A 78 38.91 -12.33 -16.76
C LEU A 78 39.22 -12.88 -15.35
N PRO A 79 39.40 -12.03 -14.31
CA PRO A 79 39.62 -12.49 -12.94
C PRO A 79 38.32 -13.01 -12.30
N THR A 80 38.30 -14.28 -11.87
CA THR A 80 37.09 -14.96 -11.35
C THR A 80 36.46 -14.27 -10.14
N GLY A 81 37.27 -13.82 -9.17
CA GLY A 81 36.78 -13.19 -7.93
C GLY A 81 35.85 -11.99 -8.16
N PRO A 82 36.31 -10.92 -8.85
CA PRO A 82 35.46 -9.77 -9.18
C PRO A 82 34.15 -10.14 -9.88
N PHE A 83 34.14 -11.10 -10.80
CA PHE A 83 32.91 -11.53 -11.48
C PHE A 83 31.93 -12.25 -10.55
N MET A 84 32.42 -13.04 -9.59
CA MET A 84 31.56 -13.62 -8.53
C MET A 84 30.91 -12.52 -7.68
N VAL A 85 31.65 -11.45 -7.36
CA VAL A 85 31.10 -10.30 -6.61
C VAL A 85 30.03 -9.58 -7.43
N VAL A 86 30.28 -9.32 -8.71
CA VAL A 86 29.29 -8.68 -9.60
C VAL A 86 28.04 -9.55 -9.75
N ALA A 87 28.20 -10.87 -9.95
CA ALA A 87 27.07 -11.81 -10.00
C ALA A 87 26.29 -11.82 -8.67
N GLY A 88 26.96 -11.79 -7.52
CA GLY A 88 26.31 -11.64 -6.23
C GLY A 88 25.56 -10.31 -6.11
N ALA A 89 26.18 -9.21 -6.50
CA ALA A 89 25.59 -7.87 -6.43
C ALA A 89 24.36 -7.73 -7.34
N THR A 90 24.37 -8.34 -8.53
CA THR A 90 23.20 -8.35 -9.43
C THR A 90 22.06 -9.17 -8.84
N LEU A 91 22.35 -10.34 -8.27
CA LEU A 91 21.34 -11.15 -7.55
C LEU A 91 20.77 -10.42 -6.34
N PHE A 92 21.61 -9.76 -5.55
CA PHE A 92 21.17 -8.93 -4.43
C PHE A 92 20.31 -7.76 -4.89
N THR A 93 20.71 -7.07 -5.96
CA THR A 93 19.93 -5.96 -6.51
C THR A 93 18.58 -6.46 -7.02
N ALA A 94 18.53 -7.61 -7.69
CA ALA A 94 17.27 -8.22 -8.08
C ALA A 94 16.41 -8.58 -6.86
N ALA A 95 16.98 -9.26 -5.85
CA ALA A 95 16.28 -9.58 -4.60
C ALA A 95 15.76 -8.32 -3.89
N TYR A 96 16.54 -7.23 -3.89
CA TYR A 96 16.15 -5.93 -3.36
C TYR A 96 14.99 -5.32 -4.15
N VAL A 97 15.02 -5.33 -5.48
CA VAL A 97 13.95 -4.77 -6.31
C VAL A 97 12.64 -5.56 -6.15
N PHE A 98 12.71 -6.89 -6.12
CA PHE A 98 11.54 -7.78 -6.06
C PHE A 98 11.07 -8.13 -4.64
N SER A 99 11.79 -7.71 -3.59
CA SER A 99 11.42 -8.02 -2.20
C SER A 99 10.00 -7.52 -1.86
N PRO A 100 9.10 -8.38 -1.33
CA PRO A 100 7.71 -8.01 -1.02
C PRO A 100 7.56 -7.05 0.17
N ARG A 101 8.56 -7.00 1.08
CA ARG A 101 8.54 -6.14 2.28
C ARG A 101 9.41 -4.89 2.10
N TYR A 102 10.58 -5.03 1.50
CA TYR A 102 11.56 -3.95 1.38
C TYR A 102 11.71 -3.38 -0.03
N GLY A 103 11.12 -4.04 -1.03
CA GLY A 103 11.41 -3.75 -2.43
C GLY A 103 10.79 -2.45 -2.95
N VAL A 104 11.61 -1.72 -3.71
CA VAL A 104 11.25 -0.43 -4.31
C VAL A 104 10.11 -0.59 -5.30
N LEU A 105 10.11 -1.66 -6.10
CA LEU A 105 9.05 -1.92 -7.09
C LEU A 105 7.71 -2.15 -6.40
N VAL A 106 7.69 -2.96 -5.35
CA VAL A 106 6.46 -3.27 -4.60
C VAL A 106 5.91 -2.01 -3.93
N ARG A 107 6.78 -1.16 -3.34
CA ARG A 107 6.38 0.14 -2.81
C ARG A 107 5.83 1.07 -3.89
N PHE A 108 6.47 1.14 -5.05
CA PHE A 108 6.01 1.95 -6.17
C PHE A 108 4.64 1.50 -6.69
N VAL A 109 4.47 0.20 -6.92
CA VAL A 109 3.19 -0.39 -7.37
C VAL A 109 2.09 -0.16 -6.34
N ARG A 110 2.37 -0.36 -5.04
CA ARG A 110 1.41 -0.07 -3.96
C ARG A 110 1.03 1.41 -3.94
N ARG A 111 1.97 2.33 -4.13
CA ARG A 111 1.72 3.78 -4.20
C ARG A 111 0.81 4.14 -5.37
N VAL A 112 1.08 3.63 -6.57
CA VAL A 112 0.25 3.87 -7.76
C VAL A 112 -1.15 3.28 -7.57
N ARG A 113 -1.26 2.07 -7.01
CA ARG A 113 -2.57 1.45 -6.71
C ARG A 113 -3.36 2.25 -5.68
N LYS A 114 -2.72 2.73 -4.59
CA LYS A 114 -3.36 3.58 -3.58
C LYS A 114 -3.87 4.89 -4.22
N ARG A 115 -3.03 5.58 -4.99
CA ARG A 115 -3.43 6.82 -5.70
C ARG A 115 -4.62 6.61 -6.62
N ARG A 116 -4.65 5.51 -7.39
CA ARG A 116 -5.79 5.18 -8.26
C ARG A 116 -7.06 4.83 -7.48
N ARG A 117 -6.94 4.25 -6.28
CA ARG A 117 -8.10 3.96 -5.42
C ARG A 117 -8.70 5.26 -4.90
N VAL A 118 -7.87 6.12 -4.30
CA VAL A 118 -8.28 7.43 -3.78
C VAL A 118 -8.89 8.30 -4.88
N ALA A 119 -8.27 8.38 -6.07
CA ALA A 119 -8.82 9.15 -7.19
C ALA A 119 -10.23 8.69 -7.61
N ILE A 120 -10.52 7.38 -7.52
CA ILE A 120 -11.86 6.86 -7.79
C ILE A 120 -12.82 7.17 -6.64
N GLU A 121 -12.38 7.02 -5.40
CA GLU A 121 -13.21 7.36 -4.24
C GLU A 121 -13.60 8.85 -4.25
N ASN A 122 -12.65 9.75 -4.57
CA ASN A 122 -12.91 11.19 -4.66
C ASN A 122 -13.89 11.55 -5.78
N ILE A 123 -13.77 10.95 -6.98
CA ILE A 123 -14.72 11.23 -8.07
C ILE A 123 -16.11 10.69 -7.73
N LEU A 124 -16.20 9.51 -7.11
CA LEU A 124 -17.48 8.93 -6.66
C LEU A 124 -18.14 9.79 -5.58
N LYS A 125 -17.37 10.30 -4.62
CA LYS A 125 -17.84 11.26 -3.61
C LYS A 125 -18.39 12.53 -4.27
N SER A 126 -17.69 13.11 -5.24
CA SER A 126 -18.19 14.30 -5.95
C SER A 126 -19.44 14.04 -6.78
N ILE A 127 -19.55 12.87 -7.43
CA ILE A 127 -20.78 12.48 -8.15
C ILE A 127 -21.93 12.32 -7.15
N TYR A 128 -21.71 11.68 -6.01
CA TYR A 128 -22.74 11.51 -4.98
C TYR A 128 -23.25 12.86 -4.46
N HIS A 129 -22.35 13.80 -4.15
CA HIS A 129 -22.76 15.14 -3.73
C HIS A 129 -23.46 15.94 -4.83
N ALA A 130 -23.11 15.73 -6.10
CA ALA A 130 -23.85 16.32 -7.21
C ALA A 130 -25.25 15.69 -7.33
N LEU A 131 -25.38 14.38 -7.12
CA LEU A 131 -26.67 13.67 -7.08
C LEU A 131 -27.55 14.11 -5.91
N GLU A 132 -26.99 14.39 -4.73
CA GLU A 132 -27.75 14.93 -3.59
C GLU A 132 -28.42 16.27 -3.89
N ARG A 133 -27.87 17.04 -4.84
CA ARG A 133 -28.41 18.33 -5.29
C ARG A 133 -29.30 18.21 -6.54
N ALA A 134 -29.15 17.11 -7.29
CA ALA A 134 -29.83 16.92 -8.56
C ALA A 134 -31.22 16.33 -8.34
N GLU A 135 -32.25 16.99 -8.87
CA GLU A 135 -33.63 16.47 -8.84
C GLU A 135 -33.84 15.29 -9.81
N SER A 136 -32.94 15.13 -10.79
CA SER A 136 -33.15 14.26 -11.96
C SER A 136 -32.39 12.92 -11.92
N GLY A 137 -31.87 12.51 -10.75
CA GLY A 137 -31.19 11.22 -10.58
C GLY A 137 -29.93 11.02 -11.43
N ALA A 138 -29.41 12.11 -12.02
CA ALA A 138 -28.18 12.14 -12.80
C ALA A 138 -27.43 13.44 -12.49
N ALA A 139 -26.12 13.36 -12.31
CA ALA A 139 -25.26 14.51 -12.09
C ALA A 139 -24.76 15.06 -13.43
N ARG A 140 -24.73 16.38 -13.62
CA ARG A 140 -24.10 16.97 -14.82
C ARG A 140 -22.60 17.09 -14.59
N ILE A 141 -21.81 16.93 -15.67
CA ILE A 141 -20.35 17.11 -15.61
C ILE A 141 -19.99 18.53 -15.15
N ASP A 142 -20.77 19.53 -15.56
CA ASP A 142 -20.54 20.94 -15.20
C ASP A 142 -20.70 21.16 -13.68
N ASP A 143 -21.76 20.60 -13.08
CA ASP A 143 -21.99 20.70 -11.64
C ASP A 143 -20.84 20.09 -10.82
N ILE A 144 -20.28 18.98 -11.31
CA ILE A 144 -19.12 18.31 -10.69
C ILE A 144 -17.86 19.15 -10.87
N ALA A 145 -17.68 19.79 -12.03
CA ALA A 145 -16.54 20.65 -12.32
C ALA A 145 -16.54 21.89 -11.42
N ASP A 146 -17.70 22.56 -11.32
CA ASP A 146 -17.89 23.73 -10.48
C ASP A 146 -17.66 23.42 -8.99
N ALA A 147 -18.21 22.31 -8.49
CA ALA A 147 -18.04 21.89 -7.09
C ALA A 147 -16.57 21.55 -6.74
N ARG A 148 -15.75 21.16 -7.73
CA ARG A 148 -14.33 20.83 -7.54
C ARG A 148 -13.38 21.98 -7.87
N ALA A 149 -13.91 23.11 -8.36
CA ALA A 149 -13.10 24.17 -8.97
C ALA A 149 -12.14 23.65 -10.06
N GLU A 150 -12.59 22.66 -10.84
CA GLU A 150 -11.86 22.03 -11.94
C GLU A 150 -12.54 22.32 -13.29
N THR A 151 -11.85 22.11 -14.42
CA THR A 151 -12.51 22.23 -15.73
C THR A 151 -13.25 20.94 -16.11
N PRO A 152 -14.31 21.00 -16.93
CA PRO A 152 -15.04 19.80 -17.38
C PRO A 152 -14.13 18.74 -18.02
N ASP A 153 -13.08 19.15 -18.73
CA ASP A 153 -12.09 18.24 -19.33
C ASP A 153 -11.27 17.45 -18.29
N VAL A 154 -10.94 18.10 -17.16
CA VAL A 154 -10.24 17.45 -16.05
C VAL A 154 -11.17 16.44 -15.38
N VAL A 155 -12.44 16.80 -15.14
CA VAL A 155 -13.45 15.87 -14.62
C VAL A 155 -13.62 14.67 -15.54
N ARG A 156 -13.74 14.88 -16.86
CA ARG A 156 -13.80 13.78 -17.86
C ARG A 156 -12.58 12.87 -17.77
N ARG A 157 -11.38 13.40 -17.47
CA ARG A 157 -10.18 12.60 -17.24
C ARG A 157 -10.27 11.78 -15.95
N HIS A 158 -10.79 12.36 -14.87
CA HIS A 158 -11.01 11.71 -13.57
C HIS A 158 -12.11 10.65 -13.60
N LEU A 159 -13.08 10.76 -14.51
CA LEU A 159 -14.12 9.75 -14.73
C LEU A 159 -13.58 8.48 -15.41
N ARG A 160 -12.53 8.57 -16.24
CA ARG A 160 -12.01 7.42 -17.02
C ARG A 160 -11.69 6.17 -16.18
N PRO A 161 -11.00 6.26 -15.02
CA PRO A 161 -10.73 5.09 -14.19
C PRO A 161 -12.00 4.48 -13.58
N ALA A 162 -13.00 5.30 -13.22
CA ALA A 162 -14.26 4.85 -12.66
C ALA A 162 -15.14 4.15 -13.73
N LEU A 163 -15.19 4.72 -14.94
CA LEU A 163 -15.83 4.12 -16.12
C LEU A 163 -15.23 2.76 -16.46
N ARG A 164 -13.89 2.66 -16.51
CA ARG A 164 -13.18 1.39 -16.78
C ARG A 164 -13.45 0.29 -15.75
N ARG A 165 -13.85 0.66 -14.52
CA ARG A 165 -14.20 -0.28 -13.45
C ARG A 165 -15.70 -0.55 -13.35
N GLY A 166 -16.52 0.10 -14.17
CA GLY A 166 -17.98 -0.07 -14.18
C GLY A 166 -18.69 0.59 -13.00
N PHE A 167 -18.09 1.57 -12.32
CA PHE A 167 -18.75 2.28 -11.21
C PHE A 167 -19.67 3.41 -11.67
N VAL A 168 -19.51 3.87 -12.91
CA VAL A 168 -20.18 5.06 -13.44
C VAL A 168 -20.58 4.79 -14.88
N THR A 169 -21.74 5.31 -15.29
CA THR A 169 -22.18 5.42 -16.68
C THR A 169 -22.27 6.88 -17.09
N VAL A 170 -21.92 7.18 -18.34
CA VAL A 170 -21.95 8.56 -18.88
C VAL A 170 -22.77 8.56 -20.16
N GLU A 171 -23.83 9.38 -20.17
CA GLU A 171 -24.74 9.60 -21.30
C GLU A 171 -24.68 11.09 -21.67
N GLY A 172 -23.88 11.43 -22.70
CA GLY A 172 -23.63 12.83 -23.07
C GLY A 172 -22.89 13.59 -21.96
N GLU A 173 -23.61 14.47 -21.26
CA GLU A 173 -23.12 15.22 -20.09
C GLU A 173 -23.70 14.74 -18.76
N ALA A 174 -24.62 13.78 -18.80
CA ALA A 174 -25.19 13.18 -17.61
C ALA A 174 -24.31 12.02 -17.13
N VAL A 175 -24.01 12.02 -15.84
CA VAL A 175 -23.21 11.02 -15.13
C VAL A 175 -24.12 10.32 -14.12
N ARG A 176 -24.20 8.99 -14.18
CA ARG A 176 -24.95 8.18 -13.22
C ARG A 176 -24.04 7.16 -12.54
N LEU A 177 -24.30 6.88 -11.27
CA LEU A 177 -23.65 5.78 -10.56
C LEU A 177 -24.31 4.46 -10.98
N THR A 178 -23.52 3.39 -11.09
CA THR A 178 -24.07 2.03 -11.14
C THR A 178 -24.33 1.54 -9.72
N ASP A 179 -25.08 0.47 -9.52
CA ASP A 179 -25.35 -0.10 -8.17
C ASP A 179 -24.06 -0.32 -7.37
N THR A 180 -23.01 -0.82 -8.04
CA THR A 180 -21.68 -1.03 -7.43
C THR A 180 -20.97 0.29 -7.12
N GLY A 181 -21.16 1.31 -7.96
CA GLY A 181 -20.63 2.66 -7.76
C GLY A 181 -21.34 3.39 -6.63
N GLU A 182 -22.65 3.24 -6.53
CA GLU A 182 -23.51 3.81 -5.48
C GLU A 182 -23.11 3.26 -4.11
N THR A 183 -23.09 1.93 -3.94
CA THR A 183 -22.62 1.28 -2.71
C THR A 183 -21.22 1.77 -2.31
N ARG A 184 -20.35 1.98 -3.32
CA ARG A 184 -18.97 2.45 -3.09
C ARG A 184 -18.92 3.91 -2.68
N ALA A 185 -19.71 4.76 -3.33
CA ALA A 185 -19.82 6.19 -3.06
C ALA A 185 -20.44 6.43 -1.67
N GLU A 186 -21.54 5.74 -1.36
CA GLU A 186 -22.19 5.79 -0.05
C GLU A 186 -21.23 5.46 1.08
N ARG A 187 -20.43 4.39 0.94
CA ARG A 187 -19.43 4.06 1.95
C ARG A 187 -18.39 5.16 2.14
N VAL A 188 -17.90 5.75 1.05
CA VAL A 188 -16.90 6.83 1.13
C VAL A 188 -17.50 8.05 1.83
N VAL A 189 -18.72 8.44 1.45
CA VAL A 189 -19.44 9.57 2.04
C VAL A 189 -19.82 9.30 3.50
N ARG A 190 -20.25 8.07 3.85
CA ARG A 190 -20.49 7.63 5.23
C ARG A 190 -19.24 7.78 6.08
N ASN A 191 -18.11 7.23 5.62
CA ASN A 191 -16.84 7.32 6.34
C ASN A 191 -16.40 8.78 6.54
N HIS A 192 -16.56 9.62 5.52
CA HIS A 192 -16.31 11.05 5.60
C HIS A 192 -17.16 11.73 6.67
N ARG A 193 -18.49 11.57 6.59
CA ARG A 193 -19.45 12.19 7.52
C ARG A 193 -19.25 11.77 8.97
N LEU A 194 -19.02 10.47 9.21
CA LEU A 194 -18.74 9.95 10.55
C LEU A 194 -17.45 10.54 11.12
N TRP A 195 -16.43 10.71 10.27
CA TRP A 195 -15.16 11.28 10.70
C TRP A 195 -15.25 12.79 10.95
N GLU A 196 -15.96 13.54 10.11
CA GLU A 196 -16.27 14.95 10.37
C GLU A 196 -17.04 15.14 11.69
N LEU A 197 -18.03 14.27 11.94
CA LEU A 197 -18.79 14.28 13.18
C LEU A 197 -17.92 13.96 14.40
N TYR A 198 -17.01 13.00 14.28
CA TYR A 198 -16.06 12.67 15.33
C TYR A 198 -15.13 13.84 15.66
N LEU A 199 -14.53 14.47 14.63
CA LEU A 199 -13.64 15.62 14.83
C LEU A 199 -14.35 16.83 15.44
N THR A 200 -15.62 17.03 15.08
CA THR A 200 -16.42 18.12 15.65
C THR A 200 -16.83 17.84 17.09
N LYS A 201 -17.27 16.62 17.41
CA LYS A 201 -17.79 16.26 18.75
C LYS A 201 -16.70 16.00 19.78
N GLU A 202 -15.63 15.29 19.41
CA GLU A 202 -14.64 14.78 20.37
C GLU A 202 -13.34 15.60 20.36
N ALA A 203 -12.94 16.13 19.20
CA ALA A 203 -11.71 16.88 19.06
C ALA A 203 -11.90 18.41 19.14
N GLU A 204 -13.15 18.89 19.35
CA GLU A 204 -13.53 20.30 19.43
C GLU A 204 -13.02 21.17 18.26
N ILE A 205 -12.79 20.57 17.10
CA ILE A 205 -12.35 21.28 15.90
C ILE A 205 -13.57 21.97 15.28
N ALA A 206 -13.44 23.27 14.98
CA ALA A 206 -14.52 24.04 14.36
C ALA A 206 -14.93 23.43 13.01
N SER A 207 -16.23 23.25 12.79
CA SER A 207 -16.82 22.61 11.59
C SER A 207 -16.25 23.13 10.27
N ASP A 208 -15.88 24.41 10.23
CA ASP A 208 -15.42 25.10 9.03
C ASP A 208 -13.98 24.71 8.61
N HIS A 209 -13.21 24.07 9.51
CA HIS A 209 -11.84 23.61 9.26
C HIS A 209 -11.71 22.08 9.23
N VAL A 210 -12.75 21.35 9.64
CA VAL A 210 -12.73 19.88 9.74
C VAL A 210 -12.66 19.18 8.38
N HIS A 211 -13.16 19.82 7.31
CA HIS A 211 -13.28 19.19 6.00
C HIS A 211 -11.93 18.78 5.39
N GLU A 212 -10.91 19.64 5.49
CA GLU A 212 -9.57 19.37 4.93
C GLU A 212 -8.88 18.20 5.66
N ASP A 213 -8.95 18.19 6.98
CA ASP A 213 -8.38 17.12 7.82
C ASP A 213 -9.12 15.79 7.60
N ALA A 214 -10.43 15.86 7.37
CA ALA A 214 -11.24 14.67 7.12
C ALA A 214 -10.94 14.02 5.76
N GLU A 215 -10.66 14.82 4.73
CA GLU A 215 -10.39 14.33 3.38
C GLU A 215 -9.13 13.44 3.30
N GLU A 216 -8.10 13.72 4.12
CA GLU A 216 -6.87 12.92 4.13
C GLU A 216 -7.08 11.50 4.70
N ILE A 217 -7.95 11.38 5.72
CA ILE A 217 -8.05 10.17 6.54
C ILE A 217 -9.19 9.25 6.08
N GLU A 218 -10.27 9.77 5.49
CA GLU A 218 -11.49 9.00 5.14
C GLU A 218 -11.21 7.73 4.31
N HIS A 219 -10.22 7.76 3.42
CA HIS A 219 -9.86 6.65 2.53
C HIS A 219 -9.06 5.54 3.23
N VAL A 220 -8.54 5.83 4.41
CA VAL A 220 -7.67 4.97 5.21
C VAL A 220 -8.44 4.30 6.36
N LEU A 221 -9.60 4.86 6.74
CA LEU A 221 -10.46 4.28 7.77
C LEU A 221 -10.93 2.88 7.36
N GLY A 222 -10.45 1.87 8.10
CA GLY A 222 -10.92 0.49 7.96
C GLY A 222 -12.32 0.32 8.55
N GLU A 223 -13.07 -0.67 8.07
CA GLU A 223 -14.44 -0.96 8.54
C GLU A 223 -14.54 -1.14 10.06
N ASP A 224 -13.49 -1.66 10.71
CA ASP A 224 -13.45 -1.81 12.17
C ASP A 224 -13.40 -0.48 12.91
N ILE A 225 -12.61 0.48 12.40
CA ILE A 225 -12.53 1.84 12.97
C ILE A 225 -13.85 2.56 12.74
N VAL A 226 -14.44 2.42 11.55
CA VAL A 226 -15.75 3.02 11.23
C VAL A 226 -16.82 2.50 12.18
N ARG A 227 -16.88 1.18 12.42
CA ARG A 227 -17.80 0.59 13.42
C ARG A 227 -17.54 1.10 14.84
N GLN A 228 -16.28 1.35 15.20
CA GLN A 228 -15.95 1.92 16.49
C GLN A 228 -16.42 3.37 16.60
N LEU A 229 -16.24 4.17 15.55
CA LEU A 229 -16.73 5.55 15.47
C LEU A 229 -18.25 5.59 15.60
N GLU A 230 -18.98 4.72 14.91
CA GLU A 230 -20.45 4.64 15.03
C GLU A 230 -20.90 4.35 16.46
N ARG A 231 -20.24 3.42 17.15
CA ARG A 231 -20.55 3.12 18.56
C ARG A 231 -20.23 4.27 19.49
N GLN A 232 -19.11 4.97 19.26
CA GLN A 232 -18.72 6.12 20.08
C GLN A 232 -19.65 7.32 19.88
N LEU A 233 -20.17 7.49 18.66
CA LEU A 233 -21.07 8.59 18.29
C LEU A 233 -22.56 8.27 18.50
N ASP A 234 -22.86 7.10 19.10
CA ASP A 234 -24.21 6.59 19.36
C ASP A 234 -25.10 6.48 18.10
N TYR A 235 -24.57 5.84 17.05
CA TYR A 235 -25.26 5.57 15.77
C TYR A 235 -25.96 6.80 15.16
N PRO A 236 -25.19 7.84 14.79
CA PRO A 236 -25.76 9.09 14.31
C PRO A 236 -26.38 8.96 12.92
N ASP A 237 -27.57 9.55 12.73
CA ASP A 237 -28.25 9.59 11.42
C ASP A 237 -27.82 10.77 10.54
N THR A 238 -27.21 11.81 11.13
CA THR A 238 -26.83 13.05 10.45
C THR A 238 -25.41 13.50 10.77
N ASP A 239 -24.78 14.17 9.80
CA ASP A 239 -23.47 14.82 9.95
C ASP A 239 -23.59 16.20 10.65
N PRO A 240 -22.48 16.88 11.01
CA PRO A 240 -22.52 18.20 11.66
C PRO A 240 -23.23 19.29 10.85
N HIS A 241 -23.40 19.08 9.54
CA HIS A 241 -24.06 19.99 8.62
C HIS A 241 -25.51 19.61 8.34
N GLY A 242 -26.06 18.62 9.04
CA GLY A 242 -27.45 18.17 8.93
C GLY A 242 -27.76 17.29 7.72
N ARG A 243 -26.75 16.77 6.99
CA ARG A 243 -26.96 15.81 5.90
C ARG A 243 -26.99 14.38 6.45
N ARG A 244 -27.78 13.50 5.80
CA ARG A 244 -27.95 12.12 6.28
C ARG A 244 -26.69 11.29 6.11
N ILE A 245 -26.34 10.45 7.07
CA ILE A 245 -25.22 9.51 6.93
C ILE A 245 -25.71 8.28 6.15
N PRO A 246 -25.16 7.98 4.96
CA PRO A 246 -25.59 6.83 4.17
C PRO A 246 -25.28 5.51 4.90
N GLY A 247 -26.11 4.47 4.71
CA GLY A 247 -25.82 3.12 5.20
C GLY A 247 -26.02 2.87 6.69
N VAL A 248 -26.48 3.87 7.47
CA VAL A 248 -27.07 3.59 8.78
C VAL A 248 -28.35 2.82 8.52
N GLN A 249 -28.46 1.60 9.05
CA GLN A 249 -29.73 0.89 9.06
C GLN A 249 -30.66 1.75 9.90
N THR A 250 -31.55 2.50 9.25
CA THR A 250 -32.68 3.13 9.94
C THR A 250 -33.35 2.03 10.74
N SER A 251 -33.28 2.15 12.07
CA SER A 251 -34.16 1.47 13.00
C SER A 251 -35.59 1.97 12.76
N SER A 252 -36.17 1.62 11.61
CA SER A 252 -37.57 1.89 11.26
C SER A 252 -38.32 0.57 11.13
N ALA A 253 -38.21 -0.26 12.17
CA ALA A 253 -39.18 -1.29 12.49
C ALA A 253 -39.77 -0.99 13.88
N GLY A 254 -40.19 0.26 14.08
CA GLY A 254 -41.15 0.63 15.11
C GLY A 254 -42.54 0.64 14.49
N GLU A 255 -43.40 -0.24 15.00
CA GLU A 255 -44.82 0.03 15.22
C GLU A 255 -45.73 0.21 13.99
N GLY A 256 -46.33 -0.92 13.59
CA GLY A 256 -47.64 -1.00 12.97
C GLY A 256 -48.08 -2.46 13.05
N SER A 257 -49.24 -2.85 13.56
CA SER A 257 -50.45 -2.17 13.99
C SER A 257 -51.21 -3.17 14.88
N ALA A 258 -52.15 -2.64 15.66
CA ALA A 258 -53.13 -3.32 16.52
C ALA A 258 -53.73 -4.63 15.96
#